data_AF-A0A537ZU54-F1
#
_entry.id   AF-A0A537ZU54-F1
#
_cell.length_a   1.000
_cell.length_b   1.000
_cell.length_c   1.000
_cell.angle_alpha   90.00
_cell.angle_beta   90.00
_cell.angle_gamma   90.00
#
_symmetry.space_group_name_H-M   'P 1'
#
loop_
_entity.id
_entity.type
_entity.pdbx_description
1 polymer ?
#
loop_
_entity_poly.entity_id
_entity_poly.type
_entity_poly.pdbx_seq_one_letter_code
_entity_poly.pdbx_strand_id
1 'polypeptide(L)'
;MEASAIHGGPSRTADPWRDTDVIDDRAPRFNQAVVGTVALVGAIFGWPLAWALMGAQLFIGLTLGRRFCITCAAYFVLVQPRLGEGELEDSRPPRLANAIGTVFLGGAATAWWLGAPVVGTVLAGIVAALALLAASTGLCMGCELYRLTARVRGISPRHHAHVDPSDFGLGDSPGAYVEFSHPLCGECAQWERRLRDRGERVVTIDVRDRPDLAQKYGVGIVPTVVRVAADGAVVERLAP
;
A
#
# COMPACT_ATOMS: atom_id res chain seq x y z
N MET A 1 35.89 -9.34 -26.45
CA MET A 1 34.67 -9.94 -27.02
C MET A 1 33.54 -9.56 -26.09
N GLU A 2 33.07 -8.33 -26.25
CA GLU A 2 31.94 -7.74 -25.53
C GLU A 2 30.66 -8.54 -25.78
N ALA A 3 29.95 -8.87 -24.71
CA ALA A 3 28.56 -9.29 -24.77
C ALA A 3 27.69 -8.15 -24.23
N SER A 4 27.38 -7.23 -25.15
CA SER A 4 26.08 -6.58 -25.35
C SER A 4 25.23 -6.30 -24.12
N ALA A 5 25.28 -5.04 -23.67
CA ALA A 5 24.21 -4.41 -22.92
C ALA A 5 22.92 -4.43 -23.75
N ILE A 6 21.89 -5.14 -23.29
CA ILE A 6 20.51 -4.90 -23.71
C ILE A 6 19.62 -4.98 -22.46
N HIS A 7 19.10 -3.85 -22.01
CA HIS A 7 17.66 -3.56 -21.89
C HIS A 7 17.47 -2.26 -21.10
N GLY A 8 17.25 -1.16 -21.83
CA GLY A 8 16.62 0.05 -21.30
C GLY A 8 15.15 -0.21 -21.00
N GLY A 9 14.88 -1.05 -20.00
CA GLY A 9 13.58 -1.07 -19.34
C GLY A 9 13.50 0.12 -18.38
N PRO A 10 12.31 0.69 -18.14
CA PRO A 10 12.14 1.71 -17.11
C PRO A 10 12.72 1.19 -15.80
N SER A 11 13.70 1.92 -15.25
CA SER A 11 14.34 1.54 -13.99
C SER A 11 13.28 1.52 -12.90
N ARG A 12 12.97 0.33 -12.37
CA ARG A 12 12.09 0.19 -11.22
C ARG A 12 12.79 0.77 -10.01
N THR A 13 12.05 1.57 -9.24
CA THR A 13 12.52 2.16 -7.99
C THR A 13 12.43 1.14 -6.85
N ALA A 14 11.41 0.28 -6.87
CA ALA A 14 11.24 -0.82 -5.91
C ALA A 14 11.35 -2.20 -6.58
N ASP A 15 12.08 -3.12 -5.94
CA ASP A 15 12.11 -4.53 -6.35
C ASP A 15 10.81 -5.23 -5.90
N PRO A 16 10.00 -5.79 -6.83
CA PRO A 16 8.71 -6.40 -6.48
C PRO A 16 8.77 -7.61 -5.54
N TRP A 17 9.94 -8.19 -5.32
CA TRP A 17 10.12 -9.41 -4.54
C TRP A 17 10.85 -9.17 -3.22
N ARG A 18 11.70 -8.14 -3.16
CA ARG A 18 12.45 -7.75 -1.97
C ARG A 18 11.75 -6.64 -1.20
N ASP A 19 11.21 -5.64 -1.90
CA ASP A 19 10.57 -4.48 -1.30
C ASP A 19 9.07 -4.74 -1.12
N THR A 20 8.73 -5.61 -0.17
CA THR A 20 7.34 -6.08 0.02
C THR A 20 6.44 -5.14 0.81
N ASP A 21 7.00 -4.09 1.41
CA ASP A 21 6.24 -3.10 2.17
C ASP A 21 5.57 -2.07 1.26
N VAL A 22 6.05 -1.93 0.03
CA VAL A 22 5.47 -1.06 -1.00
C VAL A 22 5.03 -1.85 -2.22
N ILE A 23 4.10 -1.27 -2.96
CA ILE A 23 3.57 -1.85 -4.17
C ILE A 23 3.19 -0.75 -5.15
N ASP A 24 3.44 -1.00 -6.43
CA ASP A 24 2.88 -0.21 -7.53
C ASP A 24 1.34 -0.23 -7.44
N ASP A 25 0.71 0.95 -7.38
CA ASP A 25 -0.74 1.14 -7.18
C ASP A 25 -1.61 0.47 -8.26
N ARG A 26 -1.05 0.19 -9.43
CA ARG A 26 -1.74 -0.51 -10.52
C ARG A 26 -1.76 -2.03 -10.31
N ALA A 27 -0.81 -2.58 -9.54
CA ALA A 27 -0.75 -4.02 -9.24
C ALA A 27 -1.97 -4.53 -8.46
N PRO A 28 -2.38 -3.89 -7.33
CA PRO A 28 -3.60 -4.31 -6.63
C PRO A 28 -4.85 -4.06 -7.48
N ARG A 29 -4.91 -2.99 -8.29
CA ARG A 29 -6.04 -2.77 -9.21
C ARG A 29 -6.16 -3.88 -10.25
N PHE A 30 -5.04 -4.30 -10.84
CA PHE A 30 -4.99 -5.44 -11.74
C PHE A 30 -5.47 -6.72 -11.05
N ASN A 31 -5.00 -6.99 -9.83
CA ASN A 31 -5.47 -8.14 -9.06
C ASN A 31 -6.97 -8.08 -8.79
N GLN A 32 -7.51 -6.91 -8.39
CA GLN A 32 -8.94 -6.73 -8.15
C GLN A 32 -9.77 -6.91 -9.42
N ALA A 33 -9.27 -6.49 -10.59
CA ALA A 33 -9.95 -6.75 -11.86
C ALA A 33 -10.11 -8.26 -12.11
N VAL A 34 -9.06 -9.05 -11.88
CA VAL A 34 -9.13 -10.51 -12.03
C VAL A 34 -10.02 -11.15 -10.97
N VAL A 35 -9.88 -10.77 -9.69
CA VAL A 35 -10.73 -11.27 -8.58
C VAL A 35 -12.20 -11.00 -8.87
N GLY A 36 -12.54 -9.76 -9.23
CA GLY A 36 -13.90 -9.35 -9.51
C GLY A 36 -14.48 -10.08 -10.72
N THR A 37 -13.69 -10.25 -11.77
CA THR A 37 -14.10 -11.00 -12.97
C THR A 37 -14.37 -12.47 -12.65
N VAL A 38 -13.46 -13.14 -11.94
CA VAL A 38 -13.64 -14.55 -11.55
C VAL A 38 -14.84 -14.73 -10.62
N ALA A 39 -15.02 -13.82 -9.66
CA ALA A 39 -16.18 -13.82 -8.76
C ALA A 39 -17.49 -13.68 -9.54
N LEU A 40 -17.55 -12.72 -10.48
CA LEU A 40 -18.71 -12.45 -11.32
C LEU A 40 -19.05 -13.63 -12.24
N VAL A 41 -18.05 -14.17 -12.94
CA VAL A 41 -18.21 -15.35 -13.80
C VAL A 41 -18.72 -16.53 -12.99
N GLY A 42 -18.13 -16.80 -11.81
CA GLY A 42 -18.61 -17.86 -10.94
C GLY A 42 -20.05 -17.66 -10.47
N ALA A 43 -20.49 -16.41 -10.25
CA ALA A 43 -21.88 -16.10 -9.89
C ALA A 43 -22.86 -16.27 -11.04
N ILE A 44 -22.48 -15.87 -12.26
CA ILE A 44 -23.33 -16.00 -13.45
C ILE A 44 -23.51 -17.49 -13.81
N PHE A 45 -22.44 -18.27 -13.76
CA PHE A 45 -22.46 -19.68 -14.20
C PHE A 45 -22.68 -20.69 -13.06
N GLY A 46 -22.79 -20.22 -11.81
CA GLY A 46 -22.93 -21.10 -10.64
C GLY A 46 -21.74 -22.03 -10.44
N TRP A 47 -20.52 -21.49 -10.55
CA TRP A 47 -19.27 -22.24 -10.56
C TRP A 47 -18.47 -22.05 -9.25
N PRO A 48 -18.83 -22.74 -8.15
CA PRO A 48 -18.21 -22.54 -6.83
C PRO A 48 -16.72 -22.89 -6.81
N LEU A 49 -16.27 -23.78 -7.71
CA LEU A 49 -14.86 -24.12 -7.84
C LEU A 49 -14.03 -22.90 -8.26
N ALA A 50 -14.56 -22.00 -9.09
CA ALA A 50 -13.87 -20.78 -9.47
C ALA A 50 -13.60 -19.88 -8.25
N TRP A 51 -14.58 -19.74 -7.36
CA TRP A 51 -14.42 -18.99 -6.11
C TRP A 51 -13.46 -19.66 -5.15
N ALA A 52 -13.53 -20.99 -5.01
CA ALA A 52 -12.63 -21.74 -4.15
C ALA A 52 -11.17 -21.59 -4.61
N LEU A 53 -10.91 -21.75 -5.92
CA LEU A 53 -9.58 -21.58 -6.49
C LEU A 53 -9.07 -20.15 -6.34
N MET A 54 -9.92 -19.15 -6.58
CA MET A 54 -9.51 -17.75 -6.43
C MET A 54 -9.26 -17.37 -4.97
N GLY A 55 -10.13 -17.81 -4.05
CA GLY A 55 -9.95 -17.64 -2.62
C GLY A 55 -8.66 -18.31 -2.12
N ALA A 56 -8.38 -19.54 -2.58
CA ALA A 56 -7.14 -20.23 -2.27
C ALA A 56 -5.91 -19.49 -2.84
N GLN A 57 -6.00 -18.96 -4.05
CA GLN A 57 -4.93 -18.20 -4.69
C GLN A 57 -4.59 -16.91 -3.92
N LEU A 58 -5.60 -16.21 -3.40
CA LEU A 58 -5.42 -15.06 -2.51
C LEU A 58 -4.78 -15.49 -1.18
N PHE A 59 -5.26 -16.57 -0.58
CA PHE A 59 -4.70 -17.11 0.67
C PHE A 59 -3.22 -17.49 0.54
N ILE A 60 -2.85 -18.16 -0.55
CA ILE A 60 -1.47 -18.54 -0.86
C ILE A 60 -0.60 -17.29 -0.99
N GLY A 61 -1.07 -16.27 -1.72
CA GLY A 61 -0.34 -15.00 -1.84
C GLY A 61 -0.15 -14.27 -0.50
N LEU A 62 -1.13 -14.35 0.40
CA LEU A 62 -1.07 -13.74 1.73
C LEU A 62 -0.07 -14.42 2.67
N THR A 63 0.03 -15.75 2.58
CA THR A 63 0.80 -16.60 3.49
C THR A 63 2.21 -16.87 3.01
N LEU A 64 2.40 -17.15 1.72
CA LEU A 64 3.69 -17.48 1.13
C LEU A 64 4.37 -16.27 0.46
N GLY A 65 3.62 -15.17 0.31
CA GLY A 65 4.09 -13.89 -0.21
C GLY A 65 3.71 -13.63 -1.68
N ARG A 66 3.93 -12.38 -2.10
CA ARG A 66 3.52 -11.81 -3.40
C ARG A 66 3.99 -12.61 -4.62
N ARG A 67 5.14 -13.28 -4.53
CA ARG A 67 5.67 -14.16 -5.60
C ARG A 67 4.80 -15.37 -5.94
N PHE A 68 4.00 -15.85 -4.98
CA PHE A 68 3.07 -16.97 -5.18
C PHE A 68 1.65 -16.51 -5.53
N CYS A 69 1.40 -15.19 -5.54
CA CYS A 69 0.19 -14.62 -6.11
C CYS A 69 0.32 -14.58 -7.64
N ILE A 70 -0.30 -15.52 -8.35
CA ILE A 70 -0.21 -15.67 -9.82
C ILE A 70 -0.60 -14.37 -10.53
N THR A 71 -1.70 -13.74 -10.12
CA THR A 71 -2.18 -12.47 -10.67
C THR A 71 -1.21 -11.32 -10.40
N CYS A 72 -0.65 -11.25 -9.20
CA CYS A 72 0.38 -10.27 -8.85
C CYS A 72 1.64 -10.48 -9.69
N ALA A 73 2.09 -11.73 -9.83
CA ALA A 73 3.25 -12.07 -10.64
C ALA A 73 3.03 -11.76 -12.12
N ALA A 74 1.84 -12.04 -12.65
CA ALA A 74 1.45 -11.65 -14.00
C ALA A 74 1.56 -10.13 -14.20
N TYR A 75 1.13 -9.32 -13.23
CA TYR A 75 1.32 -7.87 -13.29
C TYR A 75 2.81 -7.50 -13.37
N PHE A 76 3.63 -7.94 -12.41
CA PHE A 76 5.05 -7.53 -12.35
C PHE A 76 5.90 -8.09 -13.47
N VAL A 77 5.56 -9.24 -14.04
CA VAL A 77 6.34 -9.90 -15.10
C VAL A 77 5.86 -9.50 -16.49
N LEU A 78 4.56 -9.27 -16.68
CA LEU A 78 3.97 -9.05 -18.01
C LEU A 78 3.49 -7.60 -18.20
N VAL A 79 2.87 -6.98 -17.20
CA VAL A 79 2.20 -5.68 -17.37
C VAL A 79 3.15 -4.53 -17.07
N GLN A 80 3.75 -4.52 -15.87
CA GLN A 80 4.60 -3.42 -15.41
C GLN A 80 5.80 -3.12 -16.35
N PRO A 81 6.53 -4.11 -16.92
CA PRO A 81 7.62 -3.81 -17.86
C PRO A 81 7.18 -3.03 -19.10
N ARG A 82 5.90 -3.12 -19.49
CA ARG A 82 5.35 -2.46 -20.68
C ARG A 82 4.79 -1.07 -20.39
N LEU A 83 4.27 -0.86 -19.18
CA LEU A 83 3.61 0.40 -18.79
C LEU A 83 4.47 1.31 -17.91
N GLY A 84 5.63 0.82 -17.47
CA GLY A 84 6.44 1.47 -16.44
C GLY A 84 5.87 1.29 -15.03
N GLU A 85 6.67 1.67 -14.04
CA GLU A 85 6.28 1.68 -12.63
C GLU A 85 5.25 2.79 -12.38
N GLY A 86 4.14 2.43 -11.73
CA GLY A 86 3.14 3.36 -11.21
C GLY A 86 3.60 4.08 -9.94
N GLU A 87 2.67 4.72 -9.25
CA GLU A 87 2.99 5.32 -7.95
C GLU A 87 3.13 4.21 -6.91
N LEU A 88 4.13 4.31 -6.04
CA LEU A 88 4.34 3.34 -4.97
C LEU A 88 3.47 3.70 -3.77
N GLU A 89 2.64 2.75 -3.34
CA GLU A 89 1.80 2.83 -2.15
C GLU A 89 2.15 1.72 -1.14
N ASP A 90 1.65 1.86 0.10
CA ASP A 90 1.80 0.85 1.14
C ASP A 90 1.10 -0.47 0.75
N SER A 91 1.77 -1.61 0.94
CA SER A 91 1.22 -2.93 0.61
C SER A 91 0.20 -3.46 1.63
N ARG A 92 0.16 -2.93 2.85
CA ARG A 92 -0.69 -3.42 3.95
C ARG A 92 -2.18 -3.33 3.64
N PRO A 93 -2.72 -2.21 3.12
CA PRO A 93 -4.14 -2.11 2.81
C PRO A 93 -4.61 -3.08 1.71
N PRO A 94 -3.91 -3.23 0.56
CA PRO A 94 -4.26 -4.26 -0.42
C PRO A 94 -4.19 -5.69 0.11
N ARG A 95 -3.26 -5.99 1.04
CA ARG A 95 -3.21 -7.30 1.71
C ARG A 95 -4.45 -7.55 2.58
N LEU A 96 -4.93 -6.53 3.30
CA LEU A 96 -6.19 -6.65 4.04
C LEU A 96 -7.37 -6.94 3.09
N ALA A 97 -7.44 -6.25 1.95
CA ALA A 97 -8.47 -6.49 0.95
C ALA A 97 -8.44 -7.94 0.44
N ASN A 98 -7.26 -8.49 0.15
CA ASN A 98 -7.09 -9.89 -0.25
C ASN A 98 -7.50 -10.88 0.86
N ALA A 99 -7.28 -10.54 2.13
CA ALA A 99 -7.71 -11.37 3.26
C ALA A 99 -9.24 -11.44 3.35
N ILE A 100 -9.92 -10.29 3.20
CA ILE A 100 -11.38 -10.23 3.15
C ILE A 100 -11.91 -11.01 1.94
N GLY A 101 -11.30 -10.84 0.76
CA GLY A 101 -11.64 -11.59 -0.44
C GLY A 101 -11.50 -13.10 -0.26
N THR A 102 -10.44 -13.55 0.43
CA THR A 102 -10.25 -14.98 0.78
C THR A 102 -11.40 -15.52 1.62
N VAL A 103 -11.78 -14.80 2.68
CA VAL A 103 -12.87 -15.22 3.58
C VAL A 103 -14.20 -15.27 2.82
N PHE A 104 -14.51 -14.24 2.03
CA PHE A 104 -15.79 -14.16 1.33
C PHE A 104 -15.90 -15.18 0.19
N LEU A 105 -14.85 -15.37 -0.62
CA LEU A 105 -14.88 -16.36 -1.71
C LEU A 105 -14.83 -17.79 -1.18
N GLY A 106 -14.06 -18.06 -0.13
CA GLY A 106 -14.06 -19.36 0.55
C GLY A 106 -15.41 -19.66 1.18
N GLY A 107 -16.01 -18.67 1.85
CA GLY A 107 -17.36 -18.75 2.39
C GLY A 107 -18.42 -18.96 1.31
N ALA A 108 -18.29 -18.28 0.17
CA ALA A 108 -19.19 -18.42 -0.97
C ALA A 108 -19.16 -19.85 -1.54
N ALA A 109 -17.97 -20.39 -1.78
CA ALA A 109 -17.79 -21.76 -2.26
C ALA A 109 -18.33 -22.79 -1.25
N THR A 110 -18.02 -22.60 0.03
CA THR A 110 -18.48 -23.49 1.11
C THR A 110 -19.99 -23.48 1.23
N ALA A 111 -20.62 -22.30 1.25
CA ALA A 111 -22.09 -22.16 1.32
C ALA A 111 -22.76 -22.83 0.12
N TRP A 112 -22.19 -22.68 -1.08
CA TRP A 112 -22.70 -23.34 -2.27
C TRP A 112 -22.64 -24.87 -2.16
N TRP A 113 -21.50 -25.43 -1.77
CA TRP A 113 -21.34 -26.89 -1.61
C TRP A 113 -22.19 -27.47 -0.48
N LEU A 114 -22.49 -26.68 0.55
CA LEU A 114 -23.43 -27.05 1.62
C LEU A 114 -24.90 -26.91 1.24
N GLY A 115 -25.21 -26.62 -0.04
CA GLY A 115 -26.58 -26.55 -0.54
C GLY A 115 -27.27 -25.21 -0.33
N ALA A 116 -26.52 -24.14 -0.02
CA ALA A 116 -27.02 -22.76 0.07
C ALA A 116 -26.50 -21.89 -1.10
N PRO A 117 -26.84 -22.21 -2.37
CA PRO A 117 -26.28 -21.53 -3.54
C PRO A 117 -26.59 -20.03 -3.56
N VAL A 118 -27.79 -19.62 -3.11
CA VAL A 118 -28.17 -18.19 -3.04
C VAL A 118 -27.21 -17.41 -2.13
N VAL A 119 -26.87 -17.95 -0.96
CA VAL A 119 -25.90 -17.34 -0.04
C VAL A 119 -24.53 -17.25 -0.70
N GLY A 120 -24.10 -18.33 -1.36
CA GLY A 120 -22.86 -18.36 -2.14
C GLY A 120 -22.81 -17.27 -3.21
N THR A 121 -23.84 -17.16 -4.05
CA THR A 121 -23.95 -16.14 -5.10
C THR A 121 -23.92 -14.73 -4.53
N VAL A 122 -24.63 -14.47 -3.44
CA VAL A 122 -24.67 -13.14 -2.82
C VAL A 122 -23.29 -12.76 -2.29
N LEU A 123 -22.61 -13.65 -1.57
CA LEU A 123 -21.25 -13.41 -1.08
C LEU A 123 -20.28 -13.12 -2.23
N ALA A 124 -20.28 -13.96 -3.27
CA ALA A 124 -19.44 -13.76 -4.45
C ALA A 124 -19.80 -12.49 -5.23
N GLY A 125 -21.08 -12.14 -5.31
CA GLY A 125 -21.57 -10.91 -5.94
C GLY A 125 -21.08 -9.65 -5.21
N ILE A 126 -21.05 -9.68 -3.88
CA ILE A 126 -20.44 -8.60 -3.08
C ILE A 126 -18.96 -8.46 -3.42
N VAL A 127 -18.21 -9.57 -3.46
CA VAL A 127 -16.79 -9.54 -3.86
C VAL A 127 -16.63 -8.98 -5.27
N ALA A 128 -17.43 -9.43 -6.23
CA ALA A 128 -17.40 -8.96 -7.61
C ALA A 128 -17.62 -7.44 -7.69
N ALA A 129 -18.67 -6.93 -7.03
CA ALA A 129 -18.98 -5.51 -7.02
C ALA A 129 -17.85 -4.67 -6.42
N LEU A 130 -17.35 -5.03 -5.24
CA LEU A 130 -16.30 -4.29 -4.55
C LEU A 130 -14.95 -4.35 -5.29
N ALA A 131 -14.58 -5.51 -5.83
CA ALA A 131 -13.33 -5.69 -6.54
C ALA A 131 -13.34 -4.93 -7.89
N LEU A 132 -14.44 -4.98 -8.64
CA LEU A 132 -14.56 -4.23 -9.89
C LEU A 132 -14.65 -2.72 -9.66
N LEU A 133 -15.29 -2.29 -8.57
CA LEU A 133 -15.26 -0.89 -8.15
C LEU A 133 -13.84 -0.43 -7.83
N ALA A 134 -13.09 -1.21 -7.05
CA ALA A 134 -11.70 -0.92 -6.71
C ALA A 134 -10.81 -0.90 -7.97
N ALA A 135 -11.02 -1.82 -8.90
CA ALA A 135 -10.27 -1.89 -10.15
C ALA A 135 -10.50 -0.66 -11.06
N SER A 136 -11.72 -0.14 -11.09
CA SER A 136 -12.11 0.98 -11.97
C SER A 136 -11.86 2.37 -11.37
N THR A 137 -11.98 2.51 -10.04
CA THR A 137 -11.91 3.83 -9.38
C THR A 137 -10.65 4.02 -8.54
N GLY A 138 -9.93 2.95 -8.20
CA GLY A 138 -8.88 2.98 -7.18
C GLY A 138 -9.40 3.07 -5.74
N LEU A 139 -10.72 3.20 -5.54
CA LEU A 139 -11.35 3.20 -4.22
C LEU A 139 -11.51 1.77 -3.72
N CYS A 140 -10.55 1.31 -2.92
CA CYS A 140 -10.64 0.02 -2.25
C CYS A 140 -11.24 0.20 -0.86
N MET A 141 -12.41 -0.42 -0.61
CA MET A 141 -13.04 -0.45 0.72
C MET A 141 -12.11 -1.04 1.80
N GLY A 142 -11.19 -1.93 1.42
CA GLY A 142 -10.15 -2.44 2.30
C GLY A 142 -9.16 -1.36 2.75
N CYS A 143 -8.84 -0.37 1.89
CA CYS A 143 -8.00 0.77 2.25
C CYS A 143 -8.68 1.66 3.29
N GLU A 144 -9.96 1.97 3.10
CA GLU A 144 -10.72 2.76 4.06
C GLU A 144 -10.91 2.03 5.39
N LEU A 145 -11.19 0.72 5.35
CA LEU A 145 -11.28 -0.09 6.57
C LEU A 145 -9.93 -0.17 7.30
N TYR A 146 -8.81 -0.28 6.58
CA TYR A 146 -7.48 -0.25 7.18
C TYR A 146 -7.21 1.09 7.87
N ARG A 147 -7.50 2.22 7.19
CA ARG A 147 -7.35 3.57 7.78
C ARG A 147 -8.22 3.76 9.01
N LEU A 148 -9.48 3.30 8.95
CA LEU A 148 -10.42 3.36 10.07
C LEU A 148 -9.93 2.52 11.25
N THR A 149 -9.53 1.27 11.02
CA THR A 149 -9.06 0.37 12.07
C THR A 149 -7.73 0.81 12.67
N ALA A 150 -6.82 1.38 11.87
CA ALA A 150 -5.60 2.00 12.37
C ALA A 150 -5.92 3.17 13.32
N ARG A 151 -6.87 4.03 12.94
CA ARG A 151 -7.36 5.14 13.78
C ARG A 151 -7.98 4.64 15.09
N VAL A 152 -8.81 3.59 15.04
CA VAL A 152 -9.45 2.98 16.23
C VAL A 152 -8.45 2.29 17.15
N ARG A 153 -7.39 1.69 16.60
CA ARG A 153 -6.31 1.02 17.37
C ARG A 153 -5.38 1.99 18.09
N GLY A 154 -5.64 3.29 18.05
CA GLY A 154 -4.75 4.28 18.65
C GLY A 154 -3.41 4.39 17.92
N ILE A 155 -3.31 3.87 16.69
CA ILE A 155 -2.27 4.27 15.73
C ILE A 155 -2.70 5.65 15.20
N SER A 156 -2.82 6.58 16.14
CA SER A 156 -2.92 8.00 15.89
C SER A 156 -1.49 8.52 16.02
N PRO A 157 -1.02 9.41 15.13
CA PRO A 157 0.25 10.08 15.34
C PRO A 157 0.24 10.63 16.77
N ARG A 158 1.19 10.19 17.61
CA ARG A 158 1.37 10.87 18.89
C ARG A 158 1.89 12.25 18.53
N HIS A 159 1.03 13.25 18.65
CA HIS A 159 1.37 14.62 18.31
C HIS A 159 2.30 15.14 19.40
N HIS A 160 3.59 15.03 19.17
CA HIS A 160 4.56 15.78 19.94
C HIS A 160 4.42 17.25 19.56
N ALA A 161 3.97 18.08 20.50
CA ALA A 161 3.93 19.53 20.34
C ALA A 161 5.34 20.15 20.27
N HIS A 162 6.35 19.36 20.63
CA HIS A 162 7.72 19.77 20.75
C HIS A 162 8.67 18.66 20.30
N VAL A 163 9.71 19.03 19.57
CA VAL A 163 10.74 18.15 19.01
C VAL A 163 12.09 18.76 19.35
N ASP A 164 13.06 17.96 19.78
CA ASP A 164 14.40 18.47 20.13
C ASP A 164 15.16 18.85 18.85
N PRO A 165 15.45 20.14 18.58
CA PRO A 165 16.12 20.57 17.36
C PRO A 165 17.50 19.91 17.15
N SER A 166 18.17 19.55 18.25
CA SER A 166 19.49 18.94 18.20
C SER A 166 19.49 17.54 17.56
N ASP A 167 18.39 16.80 17.66
CA ASP A 167 18.24 15.48 17.02
C ASP A 167 18.30 15.55 15.48
N PHE A 168 18.03 16.72 14.90
CA PHE A 168 17.94 16.95 13.45
C PHE A 168 19.07 17.84 12.93
N GLY A 169 20.06 18.17 13.76
CA GLY A 169 21.12 19.13 13.40
C GLY A 169 20.57 20.54 13.14
N LEU A 170 19.42 20.87 13.73
CA LEU A 170 18.83 22.20 13.74
C LEU A 170 19.38 22.90 15.00
N GLY A 171 20.49 23.63 14.89
CA GLY A 171 20.96 24.50 15.98
C GLY A 171 20.04 25.73 16.16
N ASP A 172 20.61 26.93 16.35
CA ASP A 172 19.87 28.20 16.46
C ASP A 172 19.22 28.70 15.13
N SER A 173 18.88 27.78 14.23
CA SER A 173 18.34 28.10 12.92
C SER A 173 16.88 28.59 13.01
N PRO A 174 16.42 29.47 12.09
CA PRO A 174 15.11 30.16 12.16
C PRO A 174 13.86 29.25 11.90
N GLY A 175 14.00 27.95 12.14
CA GLY A 175 12.99 26.92 11.88
C GLY A 175 13.21 26.18 10.56
N ALA A 176 12.77 24.92 10.51
CA ALA A 176 12.91 24.03 9.35
C ALA A 176 11.74 23.05 9.29
N TYR A 177 11.50 22.47 8.13
CA TYR A 177 10.65 21.30 8.00
C TYR A 177 11.44 20.04 8.33
N VAL A 178 10.93 19.23 9.23
CA VAL A 178 11.40 17.88 9.51
C VAL A 178 10.42 16.92 8.84
N GLU A 179 10.95 16.07 7.97
CA GLU A 179 10.19 15.05 7.26
C GLU A 179 10.69 13.67 7.67
N PHE A 180 9.87 12.88 8.36
CA PHE A 180 10.13 11.45 8.48
C PHE A 180 9.66 10.77 7.20
N SER A 181 10.60 10.14 6.51
CA SER A 181 10.46 9.61 5.16
C SER A 181 10.86 8.14 5.11
N HIS A 182 10.64 7.54 3.95
CA HIS A 182 11.13 6.22 3.59
C HIS A 182 11.45 6.23 2.08
N PRO A 183 12.53 5.59 1.59
CA PRO A 183 12.96 5.77 0.19
C PRO A 183 11.99 5.22 -0.85
N LEU A 184 11.09 4.36 -0.40
CA LEU A 184 10.05 3.75 -1.23
C LEU A 184 8.70 4.49 -1.15
N CYS A 185 8.62 5.55 -0.35
CA CYS A 185 7.42 6.35 -0.18
C CYS A 185 7.32 7.41 -1.28
N GLY A 186 6.44 7.19 -2.27
CA GLY A 186 6.21 8.13 -3.37
C GLY A 186 5.73 9.50 -2.89
N GLU A 187 4.87 9.53 -1.87
CA GLU A 187 4.36 10.76 -1.26
C GLU A 187 5.47 11.58 -0.57
N CYS A 188 6.43 10.91 0.07
CA CYS A 188 7.57 11.55 0.73
C CYS A 188 8.46 12.27 -0.30
N ALA A 189 8.77 11.60 -1.42
CA ALA A 189 9.51 12.22 -2.52
C ALA A 189 8.75 13.41 -3.18
N GLN A 190 7.42 13.45 -3.09
CA GLN A 190 6.63 14.61 -3.55
C GLN A 190 6.70 15.77 -2.54
N TRP A 191 6.62 15.50 -1.25
CA TRP A 191 6.74 16.52 -0.20
C TRP A 191 8.13 17.15 -0.17
N GLU A 192 9.18 16.33 -0.21
CA GLU A 192 10.56 16.81 -0.24
C GLU A 192 10.80 17.76 -1.43
N ARG A 193 10.38 17.37 -2.63
CA ARG A 193 10.46 18.23 -3.83
C ARG A 193 9.66 19.51 -3.66
N ARG A 194 8.40 19.42 -3.24
CA ARG A 194 7.51 20.58 -3.06
C ARG A 194 8.09 21.61 -2.10
N LEU A 195 8.66 21.17 -0.98
CA LEU A 195 9.24 22.07 0.02
C LEU A 195 10.55 22.68 -0.47
N ARG A 196 11.42 21.88 -1.10
CA ARG A 196 12.66 22.39 -1.71
C ARG A 196 12.40 23.40 -2.82
N ASP A 197 11.39 23.17 -3.66
CA ASP A 197 10.99 24.09 -4.74
C ASP A 197 10.46 25.42 -4.20
N ARG A 198 9.91 25.44 -2.98
CA ARG A 198 9.51 26.67 -2.28
C ARG A 198 10.68 27.40 -1.59
N GLY A 199 11.90 26.85 -1.67
CA GLY A 199 13.08 27.37 -1.00
C GLY A 199 13.10 27.09 0.52
N GLU A 200 12.25 26.18 0.99
CA GLU A 200 12.18 25.82 2.40
C GLU A 200 13.33 24.88 2.79
N ARG A 201 13.84 25.05 4.01
CA ARG A 201 14.83 24.12 4.56
C ARG A 201 14.12 22.86 5.04
N VAL A 202 14.45 21.72 4.44
CA VAL A 202 13.92 20.40 4.80
C VAL A 202 15.03 19.52 5.35
N VAL A 203 14.77 18.87 6.48
CA VAL A 203 15.58 17.80 7.05
C VAL A 203 14.79 16.50 6.94
N THR A 204 15.24 15.63 6.04
CA THR A 204 14.57 14.35 5.76
C THR A 204 15.25 13.24 6.56
N ILE A 205 14.45 12.50 7.34
CA ILE A 205 14.88 11.39 8.18
C ILE A 205 14.34 10.09 7.60
N ASP A 206 15.22 9.26 7.05
CA ASP A 206 14.84 7.89 6.66
C ASP A 206 14.61 7.06 7.94
N VAL A 207 13.37 6.61 8.13
CA VAL A 207 12.99 5.80 9.30
C VAL A 207 13.68 4.44 9.34
N ARG A 208 14.26 3.96 8.23
CA ARG A 208 15.10 2.75 8.20
C ARG A 208 16.46 2.98 8.86
N ASP A 209 17.04 4.16 8.62
CA ASP A 209 18.36 4.51 9.12
C ASP A 209 18.28 5.04 10.57
N ARG A 210 17.17 5.70 10.92
CA ARG A 210 16.92 6.31 12.24
C ARG A 210 15.60 5.85 12.89
N PRO A 211 15.42 4.54 13.14
CA PRO A 211 14.21 4.02 13.79
C PRO A 211 14.07 4.52 15.24
N ASP A 212 15.18 4.88 15.89
CA ASP A 212 15.23 5.50 17.21
C ASP A 212 14.44 6.81 17.27
N LEU A 213 14.60 7.67 16.26
CA LEU A 213 13.90 8.95 16.19
C LEU A 213 12.42 8.76 15.88
N ALA A 214 12.08 7.85 14.95
CA ALA A 214 10.68 7.53 14.66
C ALA A 214 9.96 7.03 15.92
N GLN A 215 10.63 6.19 16.73
CA GLN A 215 10.08 5.70 17.99
C GLN A 215 9.98 6.80 19.06
N LYS A 216 11.02 7.63 19.23
CA LYS A 216 11.07 8.76 20.19
C LYS A 216 9.92 9.73 19.95
N TYR A 217 9.64 10.04 18.68
CA TYR A 217 8.61 10.99 18.25
C TYR A 217 7.28 10.33 17.84
N GLY A 218 7.10 9.03 18.11
CA GLY A 218 5.83 8.34 17.88
C GLY A 218 5.35 8.35 16.43
N VAL A 219 6.29 8.39 15.48
CA VAL A 219 6.04 8.34 14.04
C VAL A 219 5.76 6.88 13.66
N GLY A 220 4.49 6.59 13.39
CA GLY A 220 4.04 5.26 12.97
C GLY A 220 3.72 5.12 11.48
N ILE A 221 3.63 6.24 10.76
CA ILE A 221 3.25 6.34 9.35
C ILE A 221 4.14 7.44 8.74
N VAL A 222 4.62 7.22 7.52
CA VAL A 222 5.32 8.23 6.72
C VAL A 222 4.48 8.56 5.48
N PRO A 223 4.56 9.79 4.93
CA PRO A 223 5.37 10.90 5.42
C PRO A 223 4.79 11.57 6.67
N THR A 224 5.65 11.88 7.64
CA THR A 224 5.34 12.85 8.71
C THR A 224 6.11 14.12 8.45
N VAL A 225 5.41 15.21 8.12
CA VAL A 225 6.04 16.49 7.76
C VAL A 225 5.60 17.56 8.74
N VAL A 226 6.54 18.07 9.53
CA VAL A 226 6.31 19.09 10.56
C VAL A 226 7.25 20.27 10.39
N ARG A 227 6.75 21.48 10.59
CA ARG A 227 7.58 22.68 10.72
C ARG A 227 7.96 22.84 12.19
N VAL A 228 9.25 22.90 12.47
CA VAL A 228 9.81 23.03 13.80
C VAL A 228 10.43 24.43 13.93
N ALA A 229 10.07 25.16 14.97
CA ALA A 229 10.68 26.45 15.31
C ALA A 229 12.05 26.27 15.99
N ALA A 230 12.80 27.36 16.14
CA ALA A 230 14.14 27.34 16.75
C ALA A 230 14.14 26.79 18.19
N ASP A 231 13.04 26.99 18.92
CA ASP A 231 12.86 26.50 20.28
C ASP A 231 12.45 25.03 20.34
N GLY A 232 12.18 24.36 19.21
CA GLY A 232 11.68 23.00 19.13
C GLY A 232 10.16 22.87 19.04
N ALA A 233 9.41 23.97 19.07
CA ALA A 233 7.95 23.91 18.95
C ALA A 233 7.52 23.47 17.54
N VAL A 234 6.57 22.55 17.46
CA VAL A 234 5.90 22.21 16.19
C VAL A 234 4.87 23.29 15.87
N VAL A 235 5.18 24.15 14.91
CA VAL A 235 4.35 25.31 14.55
C VAL A 235 3.36 25.00 13.43
N GLU A 236 3.64 23.99 12.61
CA GLU A 236 2.79 23.59 11.49
C GLU A 236 2.98 22.11 11.20
N ARG A 237 1.92 21.41 10.76
CA ARG A 237 1.98 20.02 10.31
C ARG A 237 1.33 19.90 8.94
N LEU A 238 2.09 19.39 7.97
CA LEU A 238 1.69 19.28 6.57
C LEU A 238 1.25 17.86 6.17
N ALA A 239 1.81 16.84 6.85
CA ALA A 239 1.51 15.42 6.64
C ALA A 239 1.62 14.66 8.00
N PRO A 240 0.91 13.54 8.20
CA PRO A 240 0.59 12.97 9.53
C PRO A 240 1.82 12.64 10.37
#